data_AF-A0A2R6KKB9-F1
#
_entry.id   AF-A0A2R6KKB9-F1
#
_cell.length_a   1.000
_cell.length_b   1.000
_cell.length_c   1.000
_cell.angle_alpha   90.00
_cell.angle_beta   90.00
_cell.angle_gamma   90.00
#
_symmetry.space_group_name_H-M   'P 1'
#
loop_
_entity.id
_entity.type
_entity.pdbx_description
1 polymer ?
#
loop_
_entity_poly.entity_id
_entity_poly.type
_entity_poly.pdbx_seq_one_letter_code
_entity_poly.pdbx_strand_id
1 'polypeptide(L)'
;MCRERLPGDMSETADTVVVSYPADLSEWGRFQVEKPSFRAFLRRTRDEAAEGDAWEEFVGVGCCGNTLDVPLRVESVEGGDRVGDGTEFEFDVREACDLQGGWRVQSADGPTA
;
A
#
# COMPACT_ATOMS: atom_id res chain seq x y z
N MET A 1 -9.50 -18.95 -41.57
CA MET A 1 -8.79 -19.51 -40.40
C MET A 1 -8.48 -18.34 -39.50
N CYS A 2 -9.14 -18.27 -38.34
CA CYS A 2 -9.14 -17.11 -37.47
C CYS A 2 -7.87 -17.10 -36.60
N ARG A 3 -6.99 -16.15 -36.90
CA ARG A 3 -6.13 -15.36 -36.01
C ARG A 3 -5.65 -16.05 -34.72
N GLU A 4 -4.44 -16.56 -34.75
CA GLU A 4 -3.61 -16.73 -33.55
C GLU A 4 -3.14 -15.34 -33.11
N ARG A 5 -3.68 -14.84 -32.00
CA ARG A 5 -3.13 -13.67 -31.30
C ARG A 5 -2.12 -14.22 -30.29
N LEU A 6 -0.84 -13.95 -30.55
CA LEU A 6 0.25 -14.19 -29.62
C LEU A 6 0.02 -13.36 -28.34
N PRO A 7 0.07 -13.94 -27.13
CA PRO A 7 0.04 -13.18 -25.89
C PRO A 7 1.44 -12.66 -25.61
N GLY A 8 1.61 -11.35 -25.71
CA GLY A 8 2.87 -10.69 -25.41
C GLY A 8 2.65 -9.19 -25.52
N ASP A 9 2.72 -8.52 -24.37
CA ASP A 9 2.71 -7.06 -24.22
C ASP A 9 1.36 -6.38 -24.47
N MET A 10 0.36 -6.72 -23.66
CA MET A 10 -0.70 -5.79 -23.28
C MET A 10 -0.92 -6.00 -21.79
N SER A 11 -0.28 -5.20 -20.93
CA SER A 11 -0.60 -5.20 -19.50
C SER A 11 -2.10 -4.97 -19.34
N GLU A 12 -2.81 -6.03 -18.97
CA GLU A 12 -4.24 -5.99 -18.72
C GLU A 12 -4.47 -5.20 -17.42
N THR A 13 -5.58 -4.48 -17.33
CA THR A 13 -5.90 -3.72 -16.12
C THR A 13 -6.18 -4.70 -14.98
N ALA A 14 -5.53 -4.50 -13.84
CA ALA A 14 -5.80 -5.22 -12.61
C ALA A 14 -7.27 -5.04 -12.21
N ASP A 15 -7.99 -6.15 -12.01
CA ASP A 15 -9.35 -6.14 -11.51
C ASP A 15 -9.33 -5.86 -9.99
N THR A 16 -8.47 -6.59 -9.28
CA THR A 16 -8.33 -6.52 -7.82
C THR A 16 -6.86 -6.56 -7.41
N VAL A 17 -6.47 -5.64 -6.54
CA VAL A 17 -5.15 -5.58 -5.91
C VAL A 17 -5.34 -5.63 -4.39
N VAL A 18 -4.82 -6.68 -3.77
CA VAL A 18 -4.83 -6.84 -2.31
C VAL A 18 -3.53 -6.26 -1.76
N VAL A 19 -3.65 -5.30 -0.84
CA VAL A 19 -2.52 -4.61 -0.23
C VAL A 19 -2.57 -4.80 1.27
N SER A 20 -1.46 -5.21 1.88
CA SER A 20 -1.36 -5.37 3.32
C SER A 20 -0.57 -4.25 3.99
N TYR A 21 -0.93 -3.94 5.23
CA TYR A 21 -0.14 -3.11 6.13
C TYR A 21 0.16 -3.88 7.43
N PRO A 22 1.24 -3.56 8.16
CA PRO A 22 1.64 -4.35 9.31
C PRO A 22 0.68 -4.18 10.50
N ALA A 23 0.50 -5.25 11.28
CA ALA A 23 -0.35 -5.28 12.46
C ALA A 23 0.10 -4.32 13.58
N ASP A 24 1.34 -3.81 13.55
CA ASP A 24 1.82 -2.78 14.47
C ASP A 24 1.54 -1.34 13.99
N LEU A 25 1.00 -1.16 12.78
CA LEU A 25 0.62 0.16 12.27
C LEU A 25 -0.33 0.83 13.26
N SER A 26 -0.07 2.08 13.62
CA SER A 26 -0.95 2.83 14.55
C SER A 26 -2.40 2.86 14.08
N GLU A 27 -3.36 2.88 15.01
CA GLU A 27 -4.81 2.97 14.69
C GLU A 27 -5.11 4.18 13.79
N TRP A 28 -4.43 5.30 14.02
CA TRP A 28 -4.57 6.48 13.18
C TRP A 28 -4.07 6.22 11.73
N GLY A 29 -2.95 5.53 11.57
CA GLY A 29 -2.42 5.12 10.26
C GLY A 29 -3.39 4.21 9.51
N ARG A 30 -3.94 3.19 10.20
CA ARG A 30 -4.99 2.30 9.66
C ARG A 30 -6.19 3.09 9.16
N PHE A 31 -6.69 4.00 10.00
CA PHE A 31 -7.81 4.85 9.66
C PHE A 31 -7.55 5.73 8.43
N GLN A 32 -6.31 6.13 8.13
CA GLN A 32 -6.02 6.86 6.90
C GLN A 32 -6.03 5.96 5.67
N VAL A 33 -5.36 4.80 5.74
CA VAL A 33 -5.22 3.92 4.56
C VAL A 33 -6.52 3.25 4.15
N GLU A 34 -7.42 3.00 5.10
CA GLU A 34 -8.72 2.38 4.81
C GLU A 34 -9.74 3.33 4.18
N LYS A 35 -9.42 4.63 4.05
CA LYS A 35 -10.32 5.62 3.45
C LYS A 35 -10.48 5.44 1.95
N PRO A 36 -11.67 5.72 1.40
CA PRO A 36 -11.88 5.75 -0.06
C PRO A 36 -10.94 6.71 -0.79
N SER A 37 -10.58 7.84 -0.16
CA SER A 37 -9.64 8.81 -0.72
C SER A 37 -8.23 8.25 -0.90
N PHE A 38 -7.81 7.32 -0.04
CA PHE A 38 -6.52 6.68 -0.15
C PHE A 38 -6.50 5.65 -1.29
N ARG A 39 -7.59 4.90 -1.48
CA ARG A 39 -7.78 4.03 -2.66
C ARG A 39 -7.70 4.82 -3.97
N ALA A 40 -8.39 5.97 -4.02
CA ALA A 40 -8.35 6.86 -5.17
C ALA A 40 -6.96 7.45 -5.41
N PHE A 41 -6.20 7.70 -4.35
CA PHE A 41 -4.80 8.11 -4.44
C PHE A 41 -3.93 7.01 -5.05
N LEU A 42 -4.01 5.76 -4.55
CA LEU A 42 -3.25 4.63 -5.11
C LEU A 42 -3.55 4.42 -6.60
N ARG A 43 -4.83 4.47 -7.01
CA ARG A 43 -5.22 4.40 -8.44
C ARG A 43 -4.59 5.48 -9.31
N ARG A 44 -4.28 6.64 -8.73
CA ARG A 44 -3.74 7.78 -9.44
C ARG A 44 -2.22 7.82 -9.44
N THR A 45 -1.58 7.23 -8.43
CA THR A 45 -0.12 7.28 -8.25
C THR A 45 0.59 6.01 -8.65
N ARG A 46 -0.13 4.89 -8.79
CA ARG A 46 0.42 3.62 -9.27
C ARG A 46 0.05 3.42 -10.74
N ASP A 47 1.05 3.10 -11.55
CA ASP A 47 0.86 2.69 -12.94
C ASP A 47 0.70 1.17 -13.05
N GLU A 48 1.45 0.42 -12.24
CA GLU A 48 1.51 -1.04 -12.23
C GLU A 48 1.58 -1.57 -10.80
N ALA A 49 1.15 -2.81 -10.59
CA ALA A 49 1.25 -3.53 -9.34
C ALA A 49 1.66 -4.99 -9.61
N ALA A 50 2.65 -5.48 -8.89
CA ALA A 50 3.05 -6.88 -8.89
C ALA A 50 3.01 -7.46 -7.47
N GLU A 51 2.70 -8.76 -7.38
CA GLU A 51 2.76 -9.46 -6.10
C GLU A 51 4.17 -9.33 -5.48
N GLY A 52 4.19 -8.94 -4.20
CA GLY A 52 5.40 -8.74 -3.43
C GLY A 52 5.98 -7.33 -3.51
N ASP A 53 5.42 -6.44 -4.34
CA ASP A 53 5.83 -5.03 -4.36
C ASP A 53 5.66 -4.39 -2.98
N ALA A 54 6.67 -3.63 -2.58
CA ALA A 54 6.65 -2.83 -1.36
C ALA A 54 6.46 -1.35 -1.73
N TRP A 55 5.46 -0.71 -1.12
CA TRP A 55 5.17 0.71 -1.32
C TRP A 55 5.29 1.46 0.00
N GLU A 56 6.10 2.52 0.01
CA GLU A 56 6.26 3.40 1.16
C GLU A 56 5.37 4.64 0.99
N GLU A 57 4.21 4.65 1.65
CA GLU A 57 3.23 5.72 1.49
C GLU A 57 3.27 6.73 2.63
N PHE A 58 3.37 8.01 2.26
CA PHE A 58 3.37 9.12 3.21
C PHE A 58 1.94 9.58 3.50
N VAL A 59 1.40 9.24 4.67
CA VAL A 59 0.13 9.82 5.15
C VAL A 59 0.42 11.03 6.04
N GLY A 60 -0.08 12.20 5.64
CA GLY A 60 0.12 13.44 6.40
C GLY A 60 -0.71 13.45 7.69
N VAL A 61 -0.08 13.66 8.85
CA VAL A 61 -0.77 13.63 10.16
C VAL A 61 -1.47 14.91 10.57
N GLY A 62 -1.53 15.90 9.67
CA GLY A 62 -2.19 17.19 9.89
C GLY A 62 -1.22 18.37 10.02
N CYS A 63 -1.75 19.48 10.56
CA CYS A 63 -1.23 20.85 10.45
C CYS A 63 0.23 21.05 10.91
N CYS A 64 0.78 20.14 11.73
CA CYS A 64 2.12 20.26 12.29
C CYS A 64 3.20 19.43 11.57
N GLY A 65 2.88 18.84 10.41
CA GLY A 65 3.89 18.38 9.45
C GLY A 65 4.53 17.02 9.71
N ASN A 66 4.05 16.21 10.66
CA ASN A 66 4.53 14.82 10.72
C ASN A 66 3.92 14.03 9.56
N THR A 67 4.77 13.26 8.90
CA THR A 67 4.38 12.25 7.91
C THR A 67 4.60 10.91 8.57
N LEU A 68 3.65 10.00 8.40
CA LEU A 68 3.82 8.61 8.77
C LEU A 68 4.11 7.83 7.49
N ASP A 69 5.26 7.18 7.46
CA ASP A 69 5.60 6.18 6.45
C ASP A 69 4.79 4.91 6.72
N VAL A 70 3.95 4.54 5.77
CA VAL A 70 3.16 3.31 5.84
C VAL A 70 3.76 2.28 4.88
N PRO A 71 4.38 1.20 5.41
CA PRO A 71 4.98 0.16 4.58
C PRO A 71 3.89 -0.81 4.09
N LEU A 72 3.31 -0.46 2.95
CA LEU A 72 2.34 -1.29 2.25
C LEU A 72 3.06 -2.37 1.45
N ARG A 73 2.40 -3.53 1.31
CA ARG A 73 2.87 -4.61 0.44
C ARG A 73 1.74 -5.14 -0.41
N VAL A 74 1.97 -5.32 -1.70
CA VAL A 74 1.03 -6.01 -2.58
C VAL A 74 1.09 -7.49 -2.27
N GLU A 75 -0.01 -8.05 -1.80
CA GLU A 75 -0.12 -9.48 -1.46
C GLU A 75 -0.58 -10.31 -2.66
N SER A 76 -1.43 -9.74 -3.52
CA SER A 76 -1.95 -10.42 -4.71
C SER A 76 -2.48 -9.41 -5.72
N VAL A 77 -2.39 -9.78 -7.01
CA VAL A 77 -2.91 -9.01 -8.13
C VAL A 77 -3.67 -9.96 -9.05
N GLU A 78 -4.94 -9.68 -9.29
CA GLU A 78 -5.82 -10.49 -10.12
C GLU A 78 -6.18 -9.75 -11.43
N GLY A 79 -6.31 -10.51 -12.52
CA GLY A 79 -6.62 -9.99 -13.85
C GLY A 79 -5.36 -9.64 -14.65
N GLY A 80 -4.72 -8.51 -14.32
CA GLY A 80 -3.50 -8.04 -14.94
C GLY A 80 -2.71 -7.11 -14.02
N ASP A 81 -1.55 -6.65 -14.46
CA ASP A 81 -0.59 -5.88 -13.66
C ASP A 81 -0.80 -4.36 -13.71
N ARG A 82 -1.62 -3.83 -14.63
CA ARG A 82 -1.80 -2.38 -14.79
C ARG A 82 -2.83 -1.82 -13.82
N VAL A 83 -2.46 -0.82 -13.03
CA VAL A 83 -3.41 -0.10 -12.18
C VAL A 83 -4.17 0.94 -13.02
N GLY A 84 -5.50 0.92 -12.94
CA GLY A 84 -6.36 1.85 -13.68
C GLY A 84 -7.66 2.20 -12.95
N ASP A 85 -8.54 2.95 -13.62
CA ASP A 85 -9.82 3.41 -13.04
C ASP A 85 -10.72 2.27 -12.56
N GLY A 86 -10.62 1.09 -13.18
CA GLY A 86 -11.38 -0.10 -12.85
C GLY A 86 -10.81 -0.92 -11.68
N THR A 87 -9.57 -0.65 -11.25
CA THR A 87 -8.88 -1.48 -10.26
C THR A 87 -9.48 -1.32 -8.87
N GLU A 88 -9.92 -2.42 -8.27
CA GLU A 88 -10.35 -2.48 -6.88
C GLU A 88 -9.16 -2.68 -5.95
N PHE A 89 -9.11 -1.91 -4.86
CA PHE A 89 -8.08 -2.04 -3.83
C PHE A 89 -8.72 -2.57 -2.54
N GLU A 90 -8.21 -3.70 -2.07
CA GLU A 90 -8.56 -4.31 -0.79
C GLU A 90 -7.39 -4.16 0.19
N PHE A 91 -7.71 -4.01 1.47
CA PHE A 91 -6.70 -3.85 2.52
C PHE A 91 -6.77 -5.00 3.50
N ASP A 92 -5.62 -5.64 3.72
CA ASP A 92 -5.43 -6.69 4.70
C ASP A 92 -4.40 -6.28 5.77
N VAL A 93 -4.45 -6.99 6.89
CA VAL A 93 -3.47 -6.82 7.97
C VAL A 93 -2.48 -7.97 7.89
N ARG A 94 -1.21 -7.67 7.63
CA ARG A 94 -0.12 -8.66 7.73
C ARG A 94 0.50 -8.65 9.11
N GLU A 95 1.15 -9.74 9.48
CA GLU A 95 1.96 -9.77 10.69
C GLU A 95 3.01 -8.65 10.65
N ALA A 96 3.22 -8.02 11.79
CA ALA A 96 4.38 -7.16 11.97
C ALA A 96 5.61 -8.01 11.67
N CYS A 97 6.34 -7.71 10.59
CA CYS A 97 7.68 -8.25 10.48
C CYS A 97 8.43 -7.67 11.67
N ASP A 98 8.58 -8.44 12.75
CA ASP A 98 9.57 -8.18 13.78
C ASP A 98 10.88 -7.98 13.03
N LEU A 99 11.25 -6.74 12.77
CA LEU A 99 12.57 -6.41 12.29
C LEU A 99 13.50 -6.93 13.38
N GLN A 100 14.23 -8.02 13.13
CA GLN A 100 15.43 -8.37 13.87
C GLN A 100 16.56 -7.32 13.64
N GLY A 101 16.21 -6.03 13.54
CA GLY A 101 17.08 -4.89 13.31
C GLY A 101 16.55 -3.72 14.12
N GLY A 102 17.18 -3.49 15.27
CA GLY A 102 16.65 -2.62 16.31
C GLY A 102 16.46 -1.16 15.89
N TRP A 103 15.25 -0.66 16.10
CA TRP A 103 15.03 0.74 16.46
C TRP A 103 14.77 0.80 17.97
N ARG A 104 15.80 1.16 18.74
CA ARG A 104 15.62 1.49 20.16
C ARG A 104 14.73 2.72 20.25
N VAL A 105 13.54 2.55 20.81
CA VAL A 105 12.68 3.63 21.32
C VAL A 105 13.53 4.58 22.16
N GLN A 106 13.87 5.76 21.63
CA GLN A 106 14.20 6.93 22.45
C GLN A 106 12.89 7.63 22.79
N SER A 107 12.20 7.11 23.79
CA SER A 107 11.12 7.84 24.46
C SER A 107 11.13 7.45 25.93
N ALA A 108 12.24 7.80 26.60
CA ALA A 108 12.19 8.23 27.98
C ALA A 108 12.53 9.72 27.95
N ASP A 109 11.74 10.53 28.66
CA ASP A 109 11.78 12.00 28.75
C ASP A 109 11.05 12.79 27.64
N GLY A 110 9.75 12.99 27.86
CA GLY A 110 9.06 14.19 27.36
C GLY A 110 9.39 15.40 28.26
N PRO A 111 9.41 16.64 27.75
CA PRO A 111 9.72 17.81 28.55
C PRO A 111 8.63 18.06 29.58
N THR A 112 9.01 18.09 30.87
CA THR A 112 8.19 18.72 31.91
C THR A 112 8.54 20.19 31.95
N ALA A 113 7.57 21.06 31.64
CA ALA A 113 7.63 22.50 31.95
C ALA A 113 6.21 22.99 32.28
#